data_AF-A0A023AXJ6-F1
#
_entry.id   AF-A0A023AXJ6-F1
#
_cell.length_a   1.000
_cell.length_b   1.000
_cell.length_c   1.000
_cell.angle_alpha   90.00
_cell.angle_beta   90.00
_cell.angle_gamma   90.00
#
_symmetry.space_group_name_H-M   'P 1'
#
loop_
_entity.id
_entity.type
_entity.pdbx_description
1 polymer ?
#
loop_
_entity_poly.entity_id
_entity_poly.type
_entity_poly.pdbx_seq_one_letter_code
_entity_poly.pdbx_strand_id
1 'polypeptide(L)'
;MRGCCVRGVQSLGLWLAWTLLDCIPECCASLDGASLNGASVNGEMAREESCGVAPMRWHYRLELGPERGMSLRLFLAVALQCLDQVVGRHMWLVSPDQIQFRENTARVWVRLHDDRRYWKRPDAGDEDVLEECRLIAMQSALLELAQMGGVNQTAGFWAAPDYQQEDFVEWLTGATTFPELYLALVHSFVEQLAPANYRTDNASWQRLNDADVRARAYRYQHWHGVCRPMLERHGAKVGVARVHPALYVCERCVPRLLNSLAMPGSLTSGWAPPGSWVVDAWRKETEFAAAGVRQQAMDAAVGVAKLPWAATWNATWEYWRDAPNVETRVCNAVDERIRLHTVVSLRNLVANYRLTRPLVDSLQRDARSYCKRAARIAHSRGIRPNTGWFVGCYDQAYVTLELGVPNHRLTDCFRGRPRPVKIKSKLRLLLTPDCLKAPTEEDAEKREAAFFRKVRYDAGCHEQILFQEEVHTVRC
;
A
#
# COMPACT_ATOMS: atom_id res chain seq x y z
N MET A 1 -36.56 1.36 28.26
CA MET A 1 -36.12 2.53 27.48
C MET A 1 -34.62 2.41 27.22
N ARG A 2 -34.23 1.95 26.04
CA ARG A 2 -32.85 1.93 25.53
C ARG A 2 -32.88 2.62 24.18
N GLY A 3 -32.13 3.71 24.07
CA GLY A 3 -32.13 4.62 22.92
C GLY A 3 -31.43 4.04 21.71
N CYS A 4 -32.06 4.25 20.55
CA CYS A 4 -31.62 3.86 19.23
C CYS A 4 -30.25 4.46 18.85
N CYS A 5 -29.29 3.60 18.47
CA CYS A 5 -28.19 4.01 17.61
C CYS A 5 -28.63 3.89 16.15
N VAL A 6 -28.71 5.04 15.49
CA VAL A 6 -29.02 5.18 14.06
C VAL A 6 -27.91 4.53 13.24
N ARG A 7 -28.27 3.46 12.53
CA ARG A 7 -27.49 2.88 11.43
C ARG A 7 -27.40 3.90 10.30
N GLY A 8 -26.23 4.50 10.13
CA GLY A 8 -25.88 5.26 8.93
C GLY A 8 -25.33 4.32 7.85
N VAL A 9 -26.22 3.78 7.02
CA VAL A 9 -25.88 3.07 5.77
C VAL A 9 -25.45 4.12 4.75
N GLN A 10 -24.14 4.40 4.62
CA GLN A 10 -23.53 5.03 3.42
C GLN A 10 -21.98 5.14 3.40
N SER A 11 -21.24 4.17 3.96
CA SER A 11 -19.77 4.08 3.75
C SER A 11 -19.30 2.75 3.13
N LEU A 12 -20.18 1.75 3.02
CA LEU A 12 -19.81 0.39 2.56
C LEU A 12 -19.20 0.35 1.14
N GLY A 13 -19.63 1.24 0.25
CA GLY A 13 -19.17 1.25 -1.15
C GLY A 13 -17.77 1.84 -1.37
N LEU A 14 -17.24 2.62 -0.43
CA LEU A 14 -15.88 3.20 -0.48
C LEU A 14 -14.91 2.51 0.49
N TRP A 15 -15.43 1.71 1.42
CA TRP A 15 -14.65 0.92 2.38
C TRP A 15 -14.17 -0.42 1.81
N LEU A 16 -14.83 -0.95 0.77
CA LEU A 16 -14.34 -2.12 0.00
C LEU A 16 -13.05 -1.85 -0.80
N ALA A 17 -12.56 -0.61 -0.82
CA ALA A 17 -11.22 -0.25 -1.30
C ALA A 17 -10.13 -0.40 -0.22
N TRP A 18 -10.41 -1.14 0.87
CA TRP A 18 -9.42 -1.63 1.81
C TRP A 18 -8.69 -2.81 1.18
N THR A 19 -7.79 -2.48 0.25
CA THR A 19 -6.73 -3.31 -0.34
C THR A 19 -7.02 -4.81 -0.33
N LEU A 20 -8.15 -5.21 -0.91
CA LEU A 20 -8.41 -6.61 -1.19
C LEU A 20 -7.22 -7.09 -2.02
N LEU A 21 -6.41 -7.97 -1.42
CA LEU A 21 -5.31 -8.55 -2.16
C LEU A 21 -5.93 -9.48 -3.19
N ASP A 22 -5.69 -9.17 -4.44
CA ASP A 22 -6.19 -9.95 -5.56
C ASP A 22 -5.03 -10.35 -6.46
N CYS A 23 -5.31 -11.19 -7.44
CA CYS A 23 -4.36 -11.52 -8.47
C CYS A 23 -4.97 -11.46 -9.87
N ILE A 24 -4.12 -11.21 -10.85
CA ILE A 24 -4.50 -11.09 -12.27
C ILE A 24 -3.54 -11.91 -13.14
N PRO A 25 -3.99 -12.38 -14.31
CA PRO A 25 -3.15 -13.17 -15.21
C PRO A 25 -2.01 -12.38 -15.86
N GLU A 26 -2.11 -11.05 -15.90
CA GLU A 26 -1.11 -10.17 -16.55
C GLU A 26 -0.34 -9.35 -15.52
N CYS A 27 0.98 -9.27 -15.68
CA CYS A 27 1.81 -8.44 -14.80
C CYS A 27 1.55 -6.96 -15.08
N CYS A 28 1.14 -6.20 -14.06
CA CYS A 28 1.15 -4.74 -14.16
C CYS A 28 2.59 -4.24 -14.29
N ALA A 29 2.83 -3.37 -15.27
CA ALA A 29 4.17 -2.84 -15.58
C ALA A 29 4.87 -2.12 -14.42
N SER A 30 4.14 -1.74 -13.38
CA SER A 30 4.69 -1.09 -12.18
C SER A 30 4.96 -2.04 -11.02
N LEU A 31 4.72 -3.35 -11.18
CA LEU A 31 5.05 -4.36 -10.18
C LEU A 31 6.56 -4.57 -10.05
N ASP A 32 7.35 -4.21 -11.08
CA ASP A 32 8.81 -4.17 -10.97
C ASP A 32 9.23 -3.08 -9.96
N GLY A 33 9.62 -3.54 -8.77
CA GLY A 33 9.92 -2.70 -7.61
C GLY A 33 8.77 -2.52 -6.63
N ALA A 34 7.63 -3.20 -6.81
CA ALA A 34 6.63 -3.37 -5.77
C ALA A 34 7.15 -4.42 -4.78
N SER A 35 7.84 -3.97 -3.74
CA SER A 35 8.05 -4.83 -2.59
C SER A 35 6.74 -4.87 -1.79
N LEU A 36 6.29 -6.07 -1.43
CA LEU A 36 5.22 -6.25 -0.46
C LEU A 36 5.58 -5.69 0.93
N ASN A 37 6.82 -5.23 1.12
CA ASN A 37 7.25 -4.42 2.25
C ASN A 37 6.50 -3.07 2.37
N GLY A 38 5.67 -2.69 1.38
CA GLY A 38 4.71 -1.59 1.53
C GLY A 38 3.37 -2.01 2.15
N ALA A 39 2.97 -3.27 1.96
CA ALA A 39 1.81 -3.88 2.59
C ALA A 39 2.17 -4.37 4.01
N SER A 40 3.39 -4.88 4.22
CA SER A 40 3.99 -4.92 5.55
C SER A 40 4.27 -3.48 5.95
N VAL A 41 3.27 -2.82 6.52
CA VAL A 41 3.46 -1.58 7.24
C VAL A 41 4.59 -1.89 8.22
N ASN A 42 5.74 -1.25 8.03
CA ASN A 42 6.83 -1.15 9.01
C ASN A 42 6.33 -0.42 10.27
N GLY A 43 5.21 -0.87 10.83
CA GLY A 43 5.06 -0.83 12.24
C GLY A 43 6.20 -1.70 12.73
N GLU A 44 7.16 -1.06 13.37
CA GLU A 44 7.73 -1.60 14.60
C GLU A 44 6.62 -1.82 15.66
N MET A 45 5.43 -2.31 15.26
CA MET A 45 4.62 -3.10 16.14
C MET A 45 5.52 -4.24 16.53
N ALA A 46 5.69 -4.39 17.84
CA ALA A 46 6.39 -5.47 18.48
C ALA A 46 6.37 -6.71 17.58
N ARG A 47 7.54 -7.33 17.37
CA ARG A 47 7.59 -8.74 17.02
C ARG A 47 6.73 -9.48 18.05
N GLU A 48 5.42 -9.52 17.86
CA GLU A 48 4.57 -10.44 18.57
C GLU A 48 5.09 -11.78 18.12
N GLU A 49 5.66 -12.51 19.08
CA GLU A 49 6.23 -13.84 18.95
C GLU A 49 5.15 -14.89 18.61
N SER A 50 4.05 -14.47 17.95
CA SER A 50 2.86 -15.29 17.72
C SER A 50 3.18 -16.56 16.93
N CYS A 51 4.22 -16.53 16.11
CA CYS A 51 4.76 -17.71 15.47
C CYS A 51 6.26 -17.82 15.75
N GLY A 52 6.66 -18.70 16.69
CA GLY A 52 8.06 -18.94 17.09
C GLY A 52 9.00 -19.46 16.00
N VAL A 53 8.56 -19.44 14.74
CA VAL A 53 9.31 -19.83 13.55
C VAL A 53 9.65 -18.57 12.76
N ALA A 54 10.92 -18.37 12.40
CA ALA A 54 11.33 -17.28 11.53
C ALA A 54 10.89 -17.55 10.07
N PRO A 55 10.57 -16.52 9.25
CA PRO A 55 10.36 -16.70 7.83
C PRO A 55 11.58 -17.31 7.13
N MET A 56 11.35 -18.05 6.03
CA MET A 56 12.43 -18.53 5.16
C MET A 56 13.23 -17.34 4.62
N ARG A 57 14.53 -17.55 4.39
CA ARG A 57 15.38 -16.51 3.79
C ARG A 57 14.79 -16.05 2.46
N TRP A 58 14.66 -14.73 2.27
CA TRP A 58 14.08 -14.11 1.06
C TRP A 58 12.60 -14.43 0.82
N HIS A 59 11.87 -14.76 1.89
CA HIS A 59 10.44 -14.95 1.84
C HIS A 59 9.76 -14.13 2.94
N TYR A 60 8.50 -13.80 2.75
CA TYR A 60 7.66 -13.13 3.73
C TYR A 60 6.37 -13.94 3.96
N ARG A 61 5.80 -13.78 5.14
CA ARG A 61 4.45 -14.28 5.46
C ARG A 61 3.42 -13.24 5.05
N LEU A 62 2.26 -13.71 4.60
CA LEU A 62 1.14 -12.82 4.38
C LEU A 62 0.42 -12.59 5.70
N GLU A 63 0.63 -11.42 6.29
CA GLU A 63 -0.11 -11.00 7.49
C GLU A 63 -1.51 -10.53 7.08
N LEU A 64 -2.48 -11.44 7.20
CA LEU A 64 -3.90 -11.16 7.05
C LEU A 64 -4.44 -10.70 8.41
N GLY A 65 -4.60 -9.38 8.55
CA GLY A 65 -5.27 -8.79 9.70
C GLY A 65 -6.78 -8.70 9.49
N PRO A 66 -7.57 -8.43 10.55
CA PRO A 66 -9.03 -8.27 10.44
C PRO A 66 -9.47 -7.15 9.49
N GLU A 67 -8.56 -6.22 9.17
CA GLU A 67 -8.78 -5.11 8.26
C GLU A 67 -8.36 -5.41 6.80
N ARG A 68 -7.78 -6.58 6.53
CA ARG A 68 -7.21 -6.92 5.23
C ARG A 68 -7.85 -8.18 4.66
N GLY A 69 -8.65 -7.97 3.63
CA GLY A 69 -9.23 -9.07 2.87
C GLY A 69 -8.28 -9.61 1.79
N MET A 70 -8.50 -10.86 1.43
CA MET A 70 -7.97 -11.50 0.23
C MET A 70 -9.15 -11.84 -0.67
N SER A 71 -9.00 -11.62 -1.98
CA SER A 71 -10.00 -12.04 -2.94
C SER A 71 -10.09 -13.56 -2.98
N LEU A 72 -11.28 -14.09 -3.33
CA LEU A 72 -11.45 -15.52 -3.57
C LEU A 72 -10.47 -16.03 -4.64
N ARG A 73 -10.21 -15.24 -5.69
CA ARG A 73 -9.26 -15.61 -6.75
C ARG A 73 -7.83 -15.77 -6.23
N LEU A 74 -7.32 -14.83 -5.44
CA LEU A 74 -5.99 -14.93 -4.85
C LEU A 74 -5.92 -16.10 -3.87
N PHE A 75 -6.96 -16.28 -3.04
CA PHE A 75 -7.05 -17.41 -2.12
C PHE A 75 -6.96 -18.74 -2.87
N LEU A 76 -7.77 -18.93 -3.92
CA LEU A 76 -7.79 -20.15 -4.73
C LEU A 76 -6.43 -20.38 -5.41
N ALA A 77 -5.79 -19.32 -5.90
CA ALA A 77 -4.45 -19.41 -6.47
C ALA A 77 -3.40 -19.87 -5.43
N VAL A 78 -3.49 -19.38 -4.20
CA VAL A 78 -2.63 -19.79 -3.09
C VAL A 78 -2.92 -21.24 -2.69
N ALA A 79 -4.18 -21.61 -2.51
CA ALA A 79 -4.62 -22.95 -2.12
C ALA A 79 -4.16 -24.02 -3.14
N LEU A 80 -4.30 -23.75 -4.44
CA LEU A 80 -3.84 -24.64 -5.50
C LEU A 80 -2.30 -24.81 -5.50
N GLN A 81 -1.54 -23.74 -5.27
CA GLN A 81 -0.08 -23.83 -5.15
C GLN A 81 0.38 -24.52 -3.86
N CYS A 82 -0.39 -24.44 -2.78
CA CYS A 82 -0.17 -25.23 -1.57
C CYS A 82 -0.39 -26.72 -1.87
N LEU A 83 -1.50 -27.04 -2.56
CA LEU A 83 -1.88 -28.40 -2.90
C LEU A 83 -0.83 -29.09 -3.77
N ASP A 84 -0.33 -28.39 -4.79
CA ASP A 84 0.79 -28.81 -5.63
C ASP A 84 2.02 -29.22 -4.80
N GLN A 85 2.33 -28.45 -3.75
CA GLN A 85 3.50 -28.70 -2.90
C GLN A 85 3.26 -29.83 -1.90
N VAL A 86 2.05 -29.91 -1.33
CA VAL A 86 1.63 -31.02 -0.48
C VAL A 86 1.70 -32.32 -1.29
N VAL A 87 0.98 -32.44 -2.39
CA VAL A 87 0.93 -33.65 -3.22
C VAL A 87 2.31 -33.98 -3.81
N GLY A 88 2.97 -33.02 -4.48
CA GLY A 88 4.18 -33.29 -5.24
C GLY A 88 5.47 -33.48 -4.41
N ARG A 89 5.48 -33.07 -3.13
CA ARG A 89 6.67 -33.14 -2.25
C ARG A 89 6.41 -33.89 -0.95
N HIS A 90 5.24 -34.50 -0.79
CA HIS A 90 4.80 -35.14 0.45
C HIS A 90 4.90 -34.22 1.69
N MET A 91 4.65 -32.92 1.49
CA MET A 91 4.69 -31.92 2.58
C MET A 91 3.40 -31.91 3.40
N TRP A 92 3.47 -31.26 4.57
CA TRP A 92 2.33 -30.98 5.44
C TRP A 92 2.03 -29.48 5.46
N LEU A 93 0.77 -29.14 5.27
CA LEU A 93 0.24 -27.81 5.54
C LEU A 93 -0.68 -27.92 6.76
N VAL A 94 -0.18 -27.53 7.92
CA VAL A 94 -0.89 -27.56 9.21
C VAL A 94 -1.27 -26.17 9.72
N SER A 95 -0.66 -25.11 9.18
CA SER A 95 -0.92 -23.73 9.59
C SER A 95 -0.75 -22.77 8.41
N PRO A 96 -1.59 -21.71 8.32
CA PRO A 96 -1.40 -20.61 7.38
C PRO A 96 -0.01 -19.97 7.43
N ASP A 97 0.67 -19.97 8.59
CA ASP A 97 2.00 -19.38 8.78
C ASP A 97 3.12 -20.08 7.99
N GLN A 98 2.86 -21.31 7.53
CA GLN A 98 3.75 -22.02 6.63
C GLN A 98 3.71 -21.46 5.20
N ILE A 99 2.65 -20.74 4.83
CA ILE A 99 2.45 -20.17 3.50
C ILE A 99 3.30 -18.91 3.41
N GLN A 100 4.37 -19.01 2.64
CA GLN A 100 5.30 -17.90 2.44
C GLN A 100 5.42 -17.58 0.96
N PHE A 101 5.79 -16.34 0.69
CA PHE A 101 5.91 -15.84 -0.66
C PHE A 101 7.30 -15.29 -0.86
N ARG A 102 7.85 -15.51 -2.06
CA ARG A 102 9.20 -15.04 -2.38
C ARG A 102 9.23 -13.51 -2.42
N GLU A 103 10.26 -12.91 -1.84
CA GLU A 103 10.48 -11.46 -1.90
C GLU A 103 10.78 -11.01 -3.34
N ASN A 104 10.37 -9.79 -3.70
CA ASN A 104 10.68 -9.15 -4.99
C ASN A 104 10.20 -9.92 -6.23
N THR A 105 9.12 -10.72 -6.12
CA THR A 105 8.44 -11.29 -7.29
C THR A 105 7.09 -10.63 -7.52
N ALA A 106 6.85 -10.16 -8.74
CA ALA A 106 5.54 -9.70 -9.19
C ALA A 106 4.51 -10.82 -9.26
N ARG A 107 4.97 -12.08 -9.37
CA ARG A 107 4.16 -13.29 -9.43
C ARG A 107 3.81 -13.77 -8.02
N VAL A 108 2.57 -14.18 -7.83
CA VAL A 108 2.11 -14.88 -6.63
C VAL A 108 2.73 -16.27 -6.64
N TRP A 109 3.80 -16.45 -5.87
CA TRP A 109 4.51 -17.72 -5.79
C TRP A 109 4.62 -18.20 -4.35
N VAL A 110 3.82 -19.22 -4.04
CA VAL A 110 3.75 -19.83 -2.71
C VAL A 110 4.90 -20.80 -2.50
N ARG A 111 5.47 -20.77 -1.31
CA ARG A 111 6.39 -21.77 -0.76
C ARG A 111 5.92 -22.16 0.63
N LEU A 112 5.84 -23.46 0.87
CA LEU A 112 5.55 -23.98 2.20
C LEU A 112 6.83 -24.09 3.02
N HIS A 113 6.81 -23.55 4.24
CA HIS A 113 7.91 -23.72 5.18
C HIS A 113 7.85 -25.12 5.80
N ASP A 114 8.87 -25.93 5.51
CA ASP A 114 9.03 -27.29 6.04
C ASP A 114 9.76 -27.26 7.39
N ASP A 115 9.15 -26.63 8.41
CA ASP A 115 9.67 -26.72 9.78
C ASP A 115 8.94 -27.83 10.54
N ARG A 116 9.70 -28.77 11.12
CA ARG A 116 9.16 -29.78 12.03
C ARG A 116 8.57 -29.19 13.32
N ARG A 117 8.82 -27.91 13.61
CA ARG A 117 8.17 -27.20 14.72
C ARG A 117 6.67 -26.98 14.49
N TYR A 118 6.22 -26.96 13.24
CA TYR A 118 4.79 -26.83 12.95
C TYR A 118 4.02 -28.11 13.23
N TRP A 119 4.65 -29.28 13.11
CA TRP A 119 3.94 -30.55 13.18
C TRP A 119 4.84 -31.69 13.64
N LYS A 120 4.28 -32.60 14.44
CA LYS A 120 4.90 -33.89 14.75
C LYS A 120 4.36 -34.91 13.75
N ARG A 121 5.27 -35.55 13.00
CA ARG A 121 4.89 -36.66 12.13
C ARG A 121 4.26 -37.75 12.99
N PRO A 122 3.05 -38.23 12.66
CA PRO A 122 2.52 -39.43 13.29
C PRO A 122 3.56 -40.55 13.20
N ASP A 123 3.77 -41.27 14.29
CA ASP A 123 4.66 -42.44 14.29
C ASP A 123 4.21 -43.42 13.20
N ALA A 124 5.17 -44.09 12.55
CA ALA A 124 5.00 -44.86 11.32
C ALA A 124 3.71 -45.69 11.30
N GLY A 125 2.66 -45.14 10.68
CA GLY A 125 1.39 -45.78 10.42
C GLY A 125 1.22 -46.10 8.94
N ASP A 126 0.09 -46.71 8.62
CA ASP A 126 -0.37 -46.97 7.26
C ASP A 126 -0.27 -45.69 6.39
N GLU A 127 0.19 -45.83 5.14
CA GLU A 127 0.35 -44.69 4.22
C GLU A 127 -1.01 -44.02 3.95
N ASP A 128 -2.09 -44.81 3.92
CA ASP A 128 -3.45 -44.30 3.70
C ASP A 128 -3.88 -43.38 4.86
N VAL A 129 -3.60 -43.78 6.10
CA VAL A 129 -3.89 -42.97 7.30
C VAL A 129 -3.05 -41.70 7.30
N LEU A 130 -1.80 -41.79 6.83
CA LEU A 130 -0.93 -40.63 6.70
C LEU A 130 -1.45 -39.65 5.65
N GLU A 131 -1.97 -40.14 4.53
CA GLU A 131 -2.55 -39.31 3.47
C GLU A 131 -3.82 -38.60 3.93
N GLU A 132 -4.72 -39.32 4.60
CA GLU A 132 -5.94 -38.77 5.21
C GLU A 132 -5.61 -37.66 6.23
N CYS A 133 -4.66 -37.91 7.12
CA CYS A 133 -4.22 -36.92 8.12
C CYS A 133 -3.64 -35.66 7.45
N ARG A 134 -2.94 -35.80 6.32
CA ARG A 134 -2.40 -34.67 5.55
C ARG A 134 -3.50 -33.86 4.89
N LEU A 135 -4.51 -34.54 4.36
CA LEU A 135 -5.67 -33.88 3.76
C LEU A 135 -6.42 -33.06 4.81
N ILE A 136 -6.73 -33.65 5.97
CA ILE A 136 -7.43 -32.97 7.08
C ILE A 136 -6.64 -31.75 7.57
N ALA A 137 -5.33 -31.90 7.77
CA ALA A 137 -4.46 -30.80 8.15
C ALA A 137 -4.51 -29.66 7.13
N MET A 138 -4.40 -30.00 5.84
CA MET A 138 -4.43 -29.04 4.75
C MET A 138 -5.78 -28.31 4.67
N GLN A 139 -6.90 -29.04 4.75
CA GLN A 139 -8.25 -28.45 4.75
C GLN A 139 -8.42 -27.48 5.92
N SER A 140 -7.96 -27.87 7.11
CA SER A 140 -8.02 -27.03 8.32
C SER A 140 -7.24 -25.72 8.14
N ALA A 141 -6.01 -25.80 7.65
CA ALA A 141 -5.17 -24.63 7.41
C ALA A 141 -5.71 -23.72 6.29
N LEU A 142 -6.27 -24.29 5.22
CA LEU A 142 -6.92 -23.51 4.17
C LEU A 142 -8.21 -22.83 4.65
N LEU A 143 -8.99 -23.51 5.51
CA LEU A 143 -10.19 -22.93 6.10
C LEU A 143 -9.84 -21.77 7.03
N GLU A 144 -8.80 -21.92 7.85
CA GLU A 144 -8.26 -20.84 8.68
C GLU A 144 -7.79 -19.66 7.82
N LEU A 145 -7.04 -19.92 6.75
CA LEU A 145 -6.61 -18.88 5.81
C LEU A 145 -7.79 -18.13 5.17
N ALA A 146 -8.85 -18.85 4.77
CA ALA A 146 -10.05 -18.25 4.20
C ALA A 146 -10.79 -17.37 5.21
N GLN A 147 -10.86 -17.81 6.47
CA GLN A 147 -11.44 -17.03 7.58
C GLN A 147 -10.63 -15.77 7.87
N MET A 148 -9.30 -15.89 8.02
CA MET A 148 -8.40 -14.76 8.26
C MET A 148 -8.43 -13.75 7.11
N GLY A 149 -8.45 -14.24 5.87
CA GLY A 149 -8.51 -13.41 4.67
C GLY A 149 -9.87 -12.79 4.40
N GLY A 150 -10.87 -12.99 5.27
CA GLY A 150 -12.22 -12.45 5.06
C GLY A 150 -12.86 -12.90 3.75
N VAL A 151 -12.38 -14.00 3.14
CA VAL A 151 -12.98 -14.61 1.94
C VAL A 151 -14.44 -14.97 2.22
N ASN A 152 -14.71 -15.27 3.49
CA ASN A 152 -16.00 -15.57 4.08
C ASN A 152 -16.88 -14.34 4.39
N GLN A 153 -16.46 -13.12 4.07
CA GLN A 153 -17.18 -11.89 4.44
C GLN A 153 -17.51 -10.99 3.24
N THR A 154 -17.06 -11.35 2.03
CA THR A 154 -17.29 -10.56 0.81
C THR A 154 -18.69 -10.77 0.23
N ALA A 155 -19.74 -10.36 0.96
CA ALA A 155 -21.09 -10.18 0.41
C ALA A 155 -21.19 -8.91 -0.50
N GLY A 156 -20.06 -8.44 -1.03
CA GLY A 156 -19.94 -7.21 -1.80
C GLY A 156 -19.77 -7.46 -3.30
N PHE A 157 -20.09 -6.45 -4.09
CA PHE A 157 -20.15 -6.31 -5.57
C PHE A 157 -19.11 -7.05 -6.45
N TRP A 158 -18.07 -7.66 -5.87
CA TRP A 158 -17.00 -8.40 -6.55
C TRP A 158 -17.07 -9.92 -6.36
N ALA A 159 -17.90 -10.43 -5.44
CA ALA A 159 -18.25 -11.84 -5.45
C ALA A 159 -19.12 -12.12 -6.69
N ALA A 160 -18.78 -13.15 -7.46
CA ALA A 160 -19.66 -13.63 -8.51
C ALA A 160 -21.05 -13.87 -7.89
N PRO A 161 -22.13 -13.34 -8.47
CA PRO A 161 -23.44 -13.22 -7.82
C PRO A 161 -24.08 -14.56 -7.40
N ASP A 162 -23.55 -15.68 -7.87
CA ASP A 162 -24.13 -17.01 -7.68
C ASP A 162 -23.23 -17.93 -6.82
N TYR A 163 -22.01 -17.52 -6.42
CA TYR A 163 -21.11 -18.37 -5.64
C TYR A 163 -21.27 -18.09 -4.13
N GLN A 164 -22.09 -18.90 -3.47
CA GLN A 164 -22.37 -18.75 -2.04
C GLN A 164 -21.19 -19.32 -1.23
N GLN A 165 -20.80 -18.59 -0.19
CA GLN A 165 -19.74 -18.98 0.76
C GLN A 165 -19.93 -20.40 1.33
N GLU A 166 -21.18 -20.83 1.48
CA GLU A 166 -21.55 -22.14 2.02
C GLU A 166 -21.04 -23.28 1.13
N ASP A 167 -21.18 -23.13 -0.20
CA ASP A 167 -20.72 -24.12 -1.18
C ASP A 167 -19.20 -24.33 -1.08
N PHE A 168 -18.45 -23.25 -0.84
CA PHE A 168 -16.99 -23.30 -0.74
C PHE A 168 -16.49 -24.05 0.50
N VAL A 169 -17.06 -23.74 1.67
CA VAL A 169 -16.70 -24.42 2.92
C VAL A 169 -17.11 -25.89 2.83
N GLU A 170 -18.30 -26.15 2.28
CA GLU A 170 -18.78 -27.51 2.04
C GLU A 170 -17.80 -28.29 1.14
N TRP A 171 -17.33 -27.72 0.03
CA TRP A 171 -16.35 -28.38 -0.83
C TRP A 171 -14.99 -28.61 -0.16
N LEU A 172 -14.48 -27.63 0.58
CA LEU A 172 -13.23 -27.80 1.31
C LEU A 172 -13.33 -28.96 2.30
N THR A 173 -14.45 -29.06 3.03
CA THR A 173 -14.65 -30.08 4.07
C THR A 173 -15.15 -31.43 3.54
N GLY A 174 -15.80 -31.44 2.38
CA GLY A 174 -16.42 -32.62 1.79
C GLY A 174 -15.48 -33.47 0.93
N ALA A 175 -14.34 -32.92 0.50
CA ALA A 175 -13.34 -33.68 -0.24
C ALA A 175 -12.71 -34.75 0.67
N THR A 176 -12.71 -36.00 0.21
CA THR A 176 -12.14 -37.15 0.93
C THR A 176 -10.77 -37.56 0.42
N THR A 177 -10.38 -37.05 -0.75
CA THR A 177 -9.07 -37.31 -1.36
C THR A 177 -8.44 -36.01 -1.91
N PHE A 178 -7.11 -36.00 -2.08
CA PHE A 178 -6.42 -34.88 -2.71
C PHE A 178 -6.88 -34.58 -4.14
N PRO A 179 -7.13 -35.58 -5.02
CA PRO A 179 -7.69 -35.34 -6.35
C PRO A 179 -9.06 -34.64 -6.32
N GLU A 180 -9.96 -35.04 -5.42
CA GLU A 180 -11.26 -34.39 -5.24
C GLU A 180 -11.10 -32.92 -4.83
N LEU A 181 -10.27 -32.65 -3.82
CA LEU A 181 -9.97 -31.30 -3.37
C LEU A 181 -9.36 -30.45 -4.49
N TYR A 182 -8.42 -31.03 -5.26
CA TYR A 182 -7.79 -30.35 -6.39
C TYR A 182 -8.82 -29.96 -7.46
N LEU A 183 -9.68 -30.89 -7.86
CA LEU A 183 -10.71 -30.65 -8.87
C LEU A 183 -11.69 -29.57 -8.42
N ALA A 184 -12.14 -29.60 -7.16
CA ALA A 184 -13.03 -28.58 -6.60
C ALA A 184 -12.40 -27.17 -6.61
N LEU A 185 -11.14 -27.07 -6.18
CA LEU A 185 -10.41 -25.79 -6.16
C LEU A 185 -10.13 -25.27 -7.58
N VAL A 186 -9.76 -26.14 -8.53
CA VAL A 186 -9.53 -25.74 -9.94
C VAL A 186 -10.83 -25.28 -10.58
N HIS A 187 -11.93 -26.01 -10.37
CA HIS A 187 -13.25 -25.64 -10.89
C HIS A 187 -13.61 -24.23 -10.44
N SER A 188 -13.55 -23.99 -9.14
CA SER A 188 -13.80 -22.70 -8.52
C SER A 188 -12.89 -21.61 -9.10
N PHE A 189 -11.61 -21.90 -9.30
CA PHE A 189 -10.66 -20.93 -9.87
C PHE A 189 -10.98 -20.56 -11.32
N VAL A 190 -11.37 -21.54 -12.14
CA VAL A 190 -11.74 -21.32 -13.54
C VAL A 190 -13.02 -20.49 -13.65
N GLU A 191 -14.01 -20.73 -12.79
CA GLU A 191 -15.21 -19.91 -12.72
C GLU A 191 -14.90 -18.45 -12.40
N GLN A 192 -13.93 -18.18 -11.52
CA GLN A 192 -13.47 -16.82 -11.21
C GLN A 192 -12.71 -16.13 -12.36
N LEU A 193 -12.28 -16.87 -13.38
CA LEU A 193 -11.64 -16.33 -14.59
C LEU A 193 -12.62 -16.15 -15.75
N ALA A 194 -13.75 -16.86 -15.75
CA ALA A 194 -14.74 -16.77 -16.80
C ALA A 194 -15.40 -15.37 -16.78
N PRO A 195 -15.57 -14.70 -17.94
CA PRO A 195 -16.39 -13.50 -18.00
C PRO A 195 -17.78 -13.81 -17.47
N ALA A 196 -18.38 -12.90 -16.69
CA ALA A 196 -19.67 -13.08 -15.99
C ALA A 196 -20.86 -13.55 -16.88
N ASN A 197 -20.70 -13.58 -18.20
CA ASN A 197 -21.70 -14.03 -19.16
C ASN A 197 -21.51 -15.49 -19.64
N TYR A 198 -20.44 -16.18 -19.24
CA TYR A 198 -20.24 -17.60 -19.54
C TYR A 198 -20.86 -18.45 -18.42
N ARG A 199 -22.19 -18.60 -18.45
CA ARG A 199 -22.84 -19.72 -17.76
C ARG A 199 -22.50 -20.98 -18.55
N THR A 200 -21.47 -21.70 -18.12
CA THR A 200 -21.08 -22.98 -18.69
C THR A 200 -22.13 -24.01 -18.33
N ASP A 201 -22.89 -24.48 -19.31
CA ASP A 201 -23.64 -25.72 -19.20
C ASP A 201 -22.69 -26.90 -18.90
N ASN A 202 -23.17 -27.98 -18.28
CA ASN A 202 -22.34 -29.15 -17.95
C ASN A 202 -21.59 -29.74 -19.17
N ALA A 203 -22.05 -29.44 -20.39
CA ALA A 203 -21.44 -29.88 -21.65
C ALA A 203 -20.20 -29.06 -22.07
N SER A 204 -20.10 -27.79 -21.70
CA SER A 204 -18.93 -26.95 -22.02
C SER A 204 -17.69 -27.29 -21.18
N TRP A 205 -17.87 -27.97 -20.05
CA TRP A 205 -16.77 -28.49 -19.21
C TRP A 205 -16.03 -29.69 -19.83
N GLN A 206 -16.71 -30.54 -20.61
CA GLN A 206 -16.02 -31.64 -21.32
C GLN A 206 -15.08 -31.14 -22.43
N ARG A 207 -15.29 -29.92 -22.94
CA ARG A 207 -14.39 -29.27 -23.92
C ARG A 207 -13.22 -28.54 -23.26
N LEU A 208 -13.22 -28.41 -21.95
CA LEU A 208 -12.11 -27.85 -21.19
C LEU A 208 -10.94 -28.83 -21.07
N ASN A 209 -10.85 -29.91 -21.88
CA ASN A 209 -9.67 -30.75 -22.05
C ASN A 209 -8.45 -30.05 -22.70
N ASP A 210 -8.56 -28.77 -23.09
CA ASP A 210 -7.44 -27.80 -23.05
C ASP A 210 -6.99 -27.48 -21.59
N ALA A 211 -7.34 -28.38 -20.66
CA ALA A 211 -7.35 -28.27 -19.20
C ALA A 211 -5.97 -27.98 -18.68
N ASP A 212 -4.93 -28.61 -19.24
CA ASP A 212 -3.57 -28.48 -18.76
C ASP A 212 -2.98 -27.07 -18.93
N VAL A 213 -3.46 -26.31 -19.93
CA VAL A 213 -3.01 -24.94 -20.18
C VAL A 213 -3.68 -23.95 -19.20
N ARG A 214 -4.94 -24.17 -18.83
CA ARG A 214 -5.65 -23.34 -17.82
C ARG A 214 -5.41 -23.82 -16.39
N ALA A 215 -5.16 -25.11 -16.17
CA ALA A 215 -4.89 -25.72 -14.87
C ALA A 215 -3.54 -25.34 -14.28
N ARG A 216 -2.76 -24.47 -14.94
CA ARG A 216 -1.59 -23.80 -14.31
C ARG A 216 -1.69 -22.28 -14.39
N ALA A 217 -2.81 -21.72 -14.84
CA ALA A 217 -3.03 -20.29 -14.86
C ALA A 217 -2.92 -19.70 -13.44
N TYR A 218 -3.32 -20.46 -12.41
CA TYR A 218 -3.13 -20.06 -11.00
C TYR A 218 -1.65 -19.88 -10.64
N ARG A 219 -0.74 -20.60 -11.30
CA ARG A 219 0.70 -20.41 -11.10
C ARG A 219 1.13 -19.09 -11.69
N TYR A 220 0.58 -18.64 -12.82
CA TYR A 220 1.01 -17.42 -13.52
C TYR A 220 0.27 -16.16 -13.07
N GLN A 221 -0.32 -16.19 -11.87
CA GLN A 221 -0.99 -15.03 -11.32
C GLN A 221 0.02 -14.00 -10.81
N HIS A 222 -0.29 -12.74 -11.02
CA HIS A 222 0.46 -11.59 -10.57
C HIS A 222 -0.32 -10.83 -9.51
N TRP A 223 0.39 -10.22 -8.56
CA TRP A 223 -0.24 -9.41 -7.51
C TRP A 223 -1.04 -8.26 -8.13
N HIS A 224 -2.34 -8.20 -7.82
CA HIS A 224 -3.20 -7.07 -8.16
C HIS A 224 -3.34 -6.14 -6.96
N GLY A 225 -3.50 -4.84 -7.21
CA GLY A 225 -3.64 -3.85 -6.14
C GLY A 225 -2.34 -3.53 -5.38
N VAL A 226 -1.28 -4.35 -5.53
CA VAL A 226 0.07 -4.09 -4.97
C VAL A 226 0.92 -3.20 -5.91
N CYS A 227 0.41 -2.91 -7.11
CA CYS A 227 1.05 -2.00 -8.07
C CYS A 227 1.27 -0.59 -7.44
N ARG A 228 2.53 -0.11 -7.42
CA ARG A 228 2.89 1.25 -6.98
C ARG A 228 3.12 2.15 -8.21
N PRO A 229 2.12 2.93 -8.66
CA PRO A 229 2.28 3.82 -9.81
C PRO A 229 3.48 4.75 -9.67
N MET A 230 4.26 4.88 -10.74
CA MET A 230 5.37 5.83 -10.79
C MET A 230 4.83 7.24 -10.95
N LEU A 231 5.15 8.13 -10.03
CA LEU A 231 4.87 9.56 -10.15
C LEU A 231 6.04 10.28 -10.82
N GLU A 232 5.71 11.08 -11.83
CA GLU A 232 6.68 11.90 -12.55
C GLU A 232 6.15 13.30 -12.86
N ARG A 233 7.04 14.15 -13.38
CA ARG A 233 6.68 15.47 -13.88
C ARG A 233 6.47 15.41 -15.39
N HIS A 234 5.25 15.70 -15.82
CA HIS A 234 4.91 15.96 -17.21
C HIS A 234 4.89 17.47 -17.45
N GLY A 235 6.05 18.03 -17.78
CA GLY A 235 6.24 19.48 -17.87
C GLY A 235 5.99 20.15 -16.51
N ALA A 236 4.93 20.96 -16.42
CA ALA A 236 4.56 21.68 -15.20
C ALA A 236 3.49 20.97 -14.35
N LYS A 237 3.21 19.70 -14.62
CA LYS A 237 2.20 18.90 -13.92
C LYS A 237 2.82 17.63 -13.35
N VAL A 238 2.25 17.13 -12.26
CA VAL A 238 2.55 15.82 -11.67
C VAL A 238 1.49 14.82 -12.12
N GLY A 239 1.93 13.65 -12.57
CA GLY A 239 1.08 12.58 -13.08
C GLY A 239 1.65 11.20 -12.80
N VAL A 240 0.83 10.18 -13.03
CA VAL A 240 1.28 8.80 -13.17
C VAL A 240 1.99 8.67 -14.51
N ALA A 241 3.23 8.18 -14.47
CA ALA A 241 4.12 8.09 -15.60
C ALA A 241 3.54 7.26 -16.74
N ARG A 242 3.91 7.61 -17.98
CA ARG A 242 3.54 6.79 -19.14
C ARG A 242 4.35 5.52 -19.11
N VAL A 243 3.66 4.40 -19.17
CA VAL A 243 4.27 3.08 -19.38
C VAL A 243 4.19 2.74 -20.86
N HIS A 244 5.10 1.87 -21.33
CA HIS A 244 5.12 1.41 -22.71
C HIS A 244 3.74 0.82 -23.10
N PRO A 245 3.15 1.20 -24.25
CA PRO A 245 1.79 0.81 -24.63
C PRO A 245 1.55 -0.71 -24.71
N ALA A 246 2.62 -1.48 -24.91
CA ALA A 246 2.56 -2.95 -25.00
C ALA A 246 2.45 -3.66 -23.64
N LEU A 247 2.56 -2.94 -22.52
CA LEU A 247 2.50 -3.54 -21.19
C LEU A 247 1.11 -3.35 -20.58
N TYR A 248 0.62 -4.38 -19.87
CA TYR A 248 -0.61 -4.26 -19.09
C TYR A 248 -0.43 -3.23 -17.96
N VAL A 249 -1.47 -2.43 -17.75
CA VAL A 249 -1.48 -1.38 -16.73
C VAL A 249 -2.77 -1.49 -15.92
N CYS A 250 -2.63 -1.79 -14.62
CA CYS A 250 -3.74 -1.78 -13.67
C CYS A 250 -4.39 -0.38 -13.63
N GLU A 251 -5.66 -0.26 -13.24
CA GLU A 251 -6.38 1.03 -13.15
C GLU A 251 -5.60 2.09 -12.33
N ARG A 252 -4.88 1.68 -11.28
CA ARG A 252 -4.02 2.57 -10.48
C ARG A 252 -2.85 3.15 -11.26
N CYS A 253 -2.34 2.42 -12.25
CA CYS A 253 -1.14 2.76 -13.00
C CYS A 253 -1.42 3.38 -14.36
N VAL A 254 -2.70 3.48 -14.77
CA VAL A 254 -3.08 4.14 -16.01
C VAL A 254 -2.53 5.57 -15.99
N PRO A 255 -1.77 5.98 -17.02
CA PRO A 255 -1.17 7.31 -17.05
C PRO A 255 -2.24 8.40 -16.93
N ARG A 256 -2.14 9.22 -15.89
CA ARG A 256 -3.11 10.29 -15.61
C ARG A 256 -2.46 11.44 -14.87
N LEU A 257 -3.03 12.63 -15.02
CA LEU A 257 -2.67 13.77 -14.18
C LEU A 257 -3.25 13.56 -12.78
N LEU A 258 -2.45 13.82 -11.75
CA LEU A 258 -2.96 13.80 -10.39
C LEU A 258 -3.67 15.12 -10.10
N ASN A 259 -4.94 15.01 -9.70
CA ASN A 259 -5.77 16.07 -9.17
C ASN A 259 -5.98 15.95 -7.65
N SER A 260 -5.74 14.76 -7.08
CA SER A 260 -5.74 14.48 -5.65
C SER A 260 -4.70 13.42 -5.29
N LEU A 261 -4.43 13.31 -3.99
CA LEU A 261 -3.69 12.26 -3.31
C LEU A 261 -4.65 11.42 -2.44
N ALA A 262 -5.91 11.28 -2.88
CA ALA A 262 -6.88 10.43 -2.19
C ALA A 262 -6.43 8.97 -2.29
N MET A 263 -6.07 8.39 -1.15
CA MET A 263 -5.48 7.05 -1.06
C MET A 263 -5.68 6.48 0.34
N PRO A 264 -5.52 5.15 0.52
CA PRO A 264 -5.51 4.54 1.84
C PRO A 264 -4.49 5.23 2.76
N GLY A 265 -4.93 5.59 3.96
CA GLY A 265 -4.11 6.35 4.92
C GLY A 265 -3.96 7.84 4.62
N SER A 266 -4.73 8.40 3.68
CA SER A 266 -4.85 9.87 3.58
C SER A 266 -5.51 10.44 4.83
N LEU A 267 -5.12 11.66 5.23
CA LEU A 267 -5.56 12.29 6.48
C LEU A 267 -7.08 12.49 6.62
N THR A 268 -7.86 12.25 5.56
CA THR A 268 -9.32 12.33 5.57
C THR A 268 -10.02 11.02 5.89
N SER A 269 -9.37 9.86 5.72
CA SER A 269 -10.08 8.58 5.68
C SER A 269 -10.70 8.14 7.02
N GLY A 270 -10.33 8.78 8.13
CA GLY A 270 -10.87 8.47 9.47
C GLY A 270 -11.67 9.59 10.14
N TRP A 271 -11.58 10.83 9.67
CA TRP A 271 -11.95 11.97 10.52
C TRP A 271 -13.31 12.60 10.22
N ALA A 272 -13.89 12.36 9.04
CA ALA A 272 -15.06 13.11 8.63
C ALA A 272 -15.84 12.46 7.46
N PRO A 273 -17.18 12.39 7.51
CA PRO A 273 -17.98 12.06 6.33
C PRO A 273 -17.77 13.11 5.22
N PRO A 274 -17.91 12.71 3.94
CA PRO A 274 -17.79 13.63 2.81
C PRO A 274 -18.66 14.87 3.01
N GLY A 275 -18.06 16.06 2.90
CA GLY A 275 -18.76 17.34 3.05
C GLY A 275 -18.77 17.97 4.44
N SER A 276 -18.26 17.27 5.47
CA SER A 276 -18.03 17.91 6.77
C SER A 276 -16.76 18.77 6.76
N TRP A 277 -16.82 19.91 7.45
CA TRP A 277 -15.70 20.83 7.56
C TRP A 277 -14.59 20.17 8.38
N VAL A 278 -13.44 19.98 7.75
CA VAL A 278 -12.22 19.57 8.44
C VAL A 278 -11.67 20.82 9.11
N VAL A 279 -11.99 21.03 10.39
CA VAL A 279 -11.43 22.12 11.19
C VAL A 279 -10.47 21.51 12.19
N ASP A 280 -9.26 22.07 12.26
CA ASP A 280 -8.23 21.72 13.24
C ASP A 280 -7.63 20.31 13.05
N ALA A 281 -7.82 19.68 11.89
CA ALA A 281 -7.26 18.35 11.64
C ALA A 281 -5.75 18.38 11.53
N TRP A 282 -5.18 19.42 10.88
CA TRP A 282 -3.74 19.56 10.78
C TRP A 282 -3.08 19.73 12.15
N ARG A 283 -3.71 20.48 13.07
CA ARG A 283 -3.20 20.63 14.43
C ARG A 283 -3.13 19.27 15.13
N LYS A 284 -4.24 18.53 15.14
CA LYS A 284 -4.31 17.18 15.75
C LYS A 284 -3.29 16.22 15.12
N GLU A 285 -3.14 16.25 13.81
CA GLU A 285 -2.15 15.44 13.11
C GLU A 285 -0.72 15.81 13.52
N THR A 286 -0.41 17.11 13.64
CA THR A 286 0.92 17.55 14.10
C THR A 286 1.21 17.16 15.55
N GLU A 287 0.19 17.12 16.41
CA GLU A 287 0.32 16.65 17.80
C GLU A 287 0.59 15.14 17.85
N PHE A 288 -0.13 14.36 17.03
CA PHE A 288 0.10 12.93 16.87
C PHE A 288 1.52 12.65 16.36
N ALA A 289 1.91 13.33 15.28
CA ALA A 289 3.23 13.19 14.69
C ALA A 289 4.36 13.59 15.65
N ALA A 290 4.14 14.58 16.52
CA ALA A 290 5.13 15.02 17.50
C ALA A 290 5.57 13.89 18.45
N ALA A 291 4.70 12.94 18.78
CA ALA A 291 5.07 11.77 19.57
C ALA A 291 6.11 10.90 18.85
N GLY A 292 5.87 10.58 17.56
CA GLY A 292 6.81 9.83 16.72
C GLY A 292 8.15 10.55 16.52
N VAL A 293 8.13 11.88 16.35
CA VAL A 293 9.35 12.69 16.25
C VAL A 293 10.18 12.64 17.54
N ARG A 294 9.53 12.72 18.72
CA ARG A 294 10.23 12.63 20.01
C ARG A 294 10.82 11.26 20.25
N GLN A 295 10.10 10.19 19.91
CA GLN A 295 10.62 8.83 20.01
C GLN A 295 11.87 8.67 19.14
N GLN A 296 11.78 9.07 17.87
CA GLN A 296 12.92 9.03 16.96
C GLN A 296 14.12 9.84 17.47
N ALA A 297 13.87 11.00 18.11
CA ALA A 297 14.92 11.83 18.67
C ALA A 297 15.67 11.12 19.81
N MET A 298 14.93 10.41 20.68
CA MET A 298 15.51 9.57 21.73
C MET A 298 16.35 8.45 21.13
N ASP A 299 15.82 7.71 20.16
CA ASP A 299 16.51 6.58 19.53
C ASP A 299 17.79 7.00 18.79
N ALA A 300 17.78 8.18 18.18
CA ALA A 300 18.91 8.73 17.43
C ALA A 300 19.86 9.58 18.29
N ALA A 301 19.59 9.74 19.60
CA ALA A 301 20.30 10.60 20.54
C ALA A 301 20.48 12.05 20.03
N VAL A 302 19.40 12.64 19.52
CA VAL A 302 19.36 14.04 19.03
C VAL A 302 18.30 14.85 19.79
N GLY A 303 18.37 16.18 19.68
CA GLY A 303 17.37 17.06 20.28
C GLY A 303 16.10 17.18 19.45
N VAL A 304 15.04 17.72 20.05
CA VAL A 304 13.83 18.19 19.35
C VAL A 304 13.72 19.70 19.51
N ALA A 305 13.27 20.39 18.48
CA ALA A 305 12.96 21.82 18.52
C ALA A 305 11.71 22.13 17.68
N LYS A 306 10.98 23.17 18.08
CA LYS A 306 9.82 23.65 17.32
C LYS A 306 10.25 24.64 16.23
N LEU A 307 9.96 24.31 14.99
CA LEU A 307 10.04 25.22 13.86
C LEU A 307 8.94 26.29 13.98
N PRO A 308 9.22 27.55 13.63
CA PRO A 308 8.16 28.53 13.44
C PRO A 308 7.18 28.05 12.38
N TRP A 309 5.87 28.22 12.62
CA TRP A 309 4.83 27.83 11.66
C TRP A 309 5.05 28.40 10.24
N ALA A 310 5.56 29.64 10.13
CA ALA A 310 5.93 30.26 8.85
C ALA A 310 7.01 29.50 8.05
N ALA A 311 7.76 28.61 8.70
CA ALA A 311 8.79 27.79 8.10
C ALA A 311 8.35 26.38 7.74
N THR A 312 7.19 25.93 8.23
CA THR A 312 6.70 24.57 8.00
C THR A 312 6.20 24.32 6.57
N TRP A 313 5.92 25.39 5.81
CA TRP A 313 5.33 25.27 4.47
C TRP A 313 5.59 26.48 3.55
N ASN A 314 5.69 26.27 2.23
CA ASN A 314 6.12 27.29 1.26
C ASN A 314 5.01 28.10 0.59
N ALA A 315 3.80 27.56 0.43
CA ALA A 315 2.87 28.01 -0.62
C ALA A 315 2.54 29.51 -0.62
N THR A 316 2.72 30.18 0.52
CA THR A 316 2.23 31.54 0.79
C THR A 316 3.16 32.32 1.73
N TRP A 317 4.43 31.92 1.86
CA TRP A 317 5.37 32.46 2.85
C TRP A 317 5.44 34.00 2.88
N GLU A 318 5.46 34.63 1.71
CA GLU A 318 5.61 36.09 1.60
C GLU A 318 4.46 36.84 2.28
N TYR A 319 3.28 36.24 2.34
CA TYR A 319 2.10 36.83 2.97
C TYR A 319 2.01 36.58 4.48
N TRP A 320 2.78 35.63 5.01
CA TRP A 320 2.59 35.11 6.37
C TRP A 320 3.70 35.45 7.34
N ARG A 321 4.86 35.92 6.85
CA ARG A 321 6.04 36.18 7.68
C ARG A 321 5.71 36.99 8.95
N ASP A 322 4.90 38.03 8.78
CA ASP A 322 4.63 39.03 9.83
C ASP A 322 3.15 39.05 10.25
N ALA A 323 2.37 38.05 9.82
CA ALA A 323 0.96 38.00 10.14
C ALA A 323 0.75 37.64 11.63
N PRO A 324 -0.12 38.36 12.37
CA PRO A 324 -0.62 37.83 13.62
C PRO A 324 -1.36 36.52 13.32
N ASN A 325 -1.17 35.51 14.18
CA ASN A 325 -1.81 34.19 14.06
C ASN A 325 -1.35 33.37 12.84
N VAL A 326 -0.06 33.40 12.49
CA VAL A 326 0.54 32.56 11.42
C VAL A 326 0.12 31.10 11.54
N GLU A 327 0.14 30.57 12.75
CA GLU A 327 -0.27 29.20 13.06
C GLU A 327 -1.68 28.89 12.57
N THR A 328 -2.67 29.67 13.00
CA THR A 328 -4.07 29.50 12.56
C THR A 328 -4.21 29.59 11.05
N ARG A 329 -3.46 30.49 10.39
CA ARG A 329 -3.48 30.62 8.93
C ARG A 329 -2.89 29.40 8.22
N VAL A 330 -1.78 28.86 8.72
CA VAL A 330 -1.17 27.63 8.21
C VAL A 330 -2.14 26.47 8.39
N CYS A 331 -2.66 26.26 9.59
CA CYS A 331 -3.60 25.17 9.88
C CYS A 331 -4.83 25.24 8.99
N ASN A 332 -5.51 26.38 8.91
CA ASN A 332 -6.70 26.53 8.06
C ASN A 332 -6.40 26.25 6.58
N ALA A 333 -5.24 26.67 6.08
CA ALA A 333 -4.86 26.48 4.69
C ALA A 333 -4.42 25.02 4.38
N VAL A 334 -3.91 24.30 5.37
CA VAL A 334 -3.62 22.86 5.27
C VAL A 334 -4.89 22.03 5.44
N ASP A 335 -5.76 22.38 6.39
CA ASP A 335 -7.08 21.76 6.58
C ASP A 335 -7.92 21.79 5.30
N GLU A 336 -7.92 22.92 4.59
CA GLU A 336 -8.55 23.04 3.28
C GLU A 336 -7.94 22.08 2.24
N ARG A 337 -6.63 21.83 2.30
CA ARG A 337 -5.96 20.86 1.42
C ARG A 337 -6.22 19.42 1.82
N ILE A 338 -6.33 19.14 3.11
CA ILE A 338 -6.75 17.85 3.65
C ILE A 338 -8.15 17.56 3.12
N ARG A 339 -9.08 18.52 3.24
CA ARG A 339 -10.44 18.44 2.69
C ARG A 339 -10.48 18.13 1.18
N LEU A 340 -9.53 18.68 0.42
CA LEU A 340 -9.38 18.41 -1.02
C LEU A 340 -8.59 17.13 -1.35
N HIS A 341 -8.23 16.33 -0.33
CA HIS A 341 -7.38 15.15 -0.45
C HIS A 341 -6.05 15.43 -1.13
N THR A 342 -5.45 16.60 -0.90
CA THR A 342 -4.17 17.02 -1.50
C THR A 342 -3.01 16.97 -0.52
N VAL A 343 -3.21 16.45 0.70
CA VAL A 343 -2.16 16.24 1.72
C VAL A 343 -2.08 14.77 2.07
N VAL A 344 -0.86 14.25 2.13
CA VAL A 344 -0.56 12.88 2.56
C VAL A 344 0.75 12.85 3.33
N SER A 345 0.91 11.93 4.29
CA SER A 345 2.23 11.69 4.89
C SER A 345 3.22 11.18 3.83
N LEU A 346 4.49 11.55 3.93
CA LEU A 346 5.51 11.08 3.00
C LEU A 346 5.63 9.54 3.05
N ARG A 347 5.46 8.95 4.25
CA ARG A 347 5.39 7.50 4.46
C ARG A 347 4.32 6.85 3.58
N ASN A 348 3.08 7.36 3.65
CA ASN A 348 1.96 6.80 2.91
C ASN A 348 2.10 7.05 1.40
N LEU A 349 2.71 8.17 1.00
CA LEU A 349 3.03 8.42 -0.41
C LEU A 349 3.97 7.35 -0.97
N VAL A 350 5.12 7.09 -0.32
CA VAL A 350 6.10 6.11 -0.82
C VAL A 350 5.64 4.66 -0.68
N ALA A 351 4.73 4.37 0.27
CA ALA A 351 4.10 3.06 0.39
C ALA A 351 3.19 2.73 -0.81
N ASN A 352 2.58 3.76 -1.42
CA ASN A 352 1.56 3.58 -2.46
C ASN A 352 2.00 4.00 -3.86
N TYR A 353 3.06 4.81 -3.96
CA TYR A 353 3.58 5.34 -5.21
C TYR A 353 5.10 5.16 -5.27
N ARG A 354 5.61 4.92 -6.48
CA ARG A 354 7.03 5.13 -6.77
C ARG A 354 7.23 6.60 -7.11
N LEU A 355 8.40 7.16 -6.79
CA LEU A 355 8.70 8.55 -7.10
C LEU A 355 9.94 8.61 -7.98
N THR A 356 9.87 9.32 -9.11
CA THR A 356 11.07 9.61 -9.90
C THR A 356 12.10 10.40 -9.08
N ARG A 357 13.39 10.19 -9.36
CA ARG A 357 14.49 10.88 -8.68
C ARG A 357 14.33 12.42 -8.65
N PRO A 358 13.92 13.11 -9.74
CA PRO A 358 13.69 14.55 -9.71
C PRO A 358 12.59 15.00 -8.74
N LEU A 359 11.58 14.17 -8.47
CA LEU A 359 10.56 14.47 -7.45
C LEU A 359 11.17 14.38 -6.05
N VAL A 360 11.89 13.31 -5.73
CA VAL A 360 12.54 13.15 -4.42
C VAL A 360 13.57 14.26 -4.17
N ASP A 361 14.38 14.61 -5.18
CA ASP A 361 15.34 15.72 -5.10
C ASP A 361 14.65 17.09 -4.92
N SER A 362 13.42 17.24 -5.43
CA SER A 362 12.61 18.42 -5.17
C SER A 362 12.12 18.47 -3.72
N LEU A 363 11.68 17.35 -3.16
CA LEU A 363 11.24 17.26 -1.76
C LEU A 363 12.40 17.52 -0.80
N GLN A 364 13.59 16.98 -1.09
CA GLN A 364 14.80 17.24 -0.31
C GLN A 364 15.19 18.72 -0.32
N ARG A 365 15.10 19.37 -1.49
CA ARG A 365 15.35 20.82 -1.58
C ARG A 365 14.32 21.64 -0.80
N ASP A 366 13.06 21.22 -0.79
CA ASP A 366 12.03 21.88 0.03
C ASP A 366 12.37 21.72 1.54
N ALA A 367 12.75 20.53 2.01
CA ALA A 367 13.18 20.30 3.41
C ALA A 367 14.32 21.25 3.86
N ARG A 368 15.40 21.31 3.06
CA ARG A 368 16.54 22.20 3.32
C ARG A 368 16.12 23.67 3.34
N SER A 369 15.27 24.05 2.40
CA SER A 369 14.78 25.43 2.29
C SER A 369 13.96 25.84 3.52
N TYR A 370 13.18 24.91 4.09
CA TYR A 370 12.41 25.13 5.31
C TYR A 370 13.29 25.26 6.55
N CYS A 371 14.27 24.36 6.73
CA CYS A 371 15.21 24.44 7.84
C CYS A 371 16.01 25.75 7.80
N LYS A 372 16.52 26.15 6.62
CA LYS A 372 17.21 27.44 6.42
C LYS A 372 16.30 28.64 6.66
N ARG A 373 15.03 28.56 6.26
CA ARG A 373 14.06 29.65 6.52
C ARG A 373 13.78 29.78 8.00
N ALA A 374 13.55 28.68 8.69
CA ALA A 374 13.36 28.69 10.13
C ALA A 374 14.57 29.37 10.78
N ALA A 375 15.80 29.02 10.39
CA ALA A 375 17.02 29.56 11.00
C ALA A 375 17.09 31.09 10.85
N ARG A 376 16.72 31.60 9.67
CA ARG A 376 16.59 33.05 9.42
C ARG A 376 15.55 33.72 10.31
N ILE A 377 14.38 33.09 10.51
CA ILE A 377 13.32 33.63 11.38
C ILE A 377 13.76 33.64 12.84
N ALA A 378 14.47 32.62 13.30
CA ALA A 378 15.03 32.59 14.66
C ALA A 378 16.07 33.71 14.85
N HIS A 379 16.98 33.86 13.88
CA HIS A 379 18.00 34.90 13.90
C HIS A 379 17.40 36.31 13.92
N SER A 380 16.38 36.58 13.10
CA SER A 380 15.69 37.89 13.10
C SER A 380 14.95 38.21 14.41
N ARG A 381 14.71 37.19 15.25
CA ARG A 381 14.10 37.34 16.59
C ARG A 381 15.13 37.40 17.72
N GLY A 382 16.43 37.52 17.39
CA GLY A 382 17.51 37.54 18.38
C GLY A 382 17.76 36.18 19.06
N ILE A 383 17.05 35.13 18.65
CA ILE A 383 17.28 33.77 19.14
C ILE A 383 18.50 33.29 18.37
N ARG A 384 19.64 33.09 19.04
CA ARG A 384 20.79 32.40 18.44
C ARG A 384 20.32 30.99 18.07
N PRO A 385 20.05 30.70 16.79
CA PRO A 385 19.69 29.35 16.46
C PRO A 385 20.96 28.54 16.68
N ASN A 386 20.94 27.58 17.62
CA ASN A 386 21.82 26.43 17.45
C ASN A 386 21.41 25.83 16.10
N THR A 387 22.22 26.11 15.09
CA THR A 387 22.05 25.63 13.73
C THR A 387 22.07 24.10 13.77
N GLY A 388 21.36 23.45 12.86
CA GLY A 388 21.25 21.98 12.85
C GLY A 388 19.85 21.41 12.95
N TRP A 389 18.81 22.15 12.55
CA TRP A 389 17.50 21.55 12.28
C TRP A 389 17.55 20.68 11.03
N PHE A 390 16.94 19.50 11.08
CA PHE A 390 16.86 18.59 9.94
C PHE A 390 15.60 17.72 9.93
N VAL A 391 15.27 17.23 8.74
CA VAL A 391 14.24 16.20 8.55
C VAL A 391 14.93 14.84 8.54
N GLY A 392 14.68 14.03 9.57
CA GLY A 392 15.32 12.73 9.79
C GLY A 392 14.36 11.54 9.89
N CYS A 393 13.05 11.77 10.01
CA CYS A 393 12.05 10.70 9.96
C CYS A 393 10.80 11.08 9.17
N TYR A 394 9.99 10.06 8.88
CA TYR A 394 8.77 10.22 8.10
C TYR A 394 7.69 11.02 8.82
N ASP A 395 7.64 10.97 10.14
CA ASP A 395 6.58 11.63 10.92
C ASP A 395 6.73 13.16 10.89
N GLN A 396 7.91 13.67 10.57
CA GLN A 396 8.13 15.10 10.32
C GLN A 396 7.60 15.58 8.96
N ALA A 397 7.32 14.67 8.02
CA ALA A 397 7.27 14.97 6.60
C ALA A 397 5.95 14.56 5.93
N TYR A 398 5.27 15.56 5.38
CA TYR A 398 4.06 15.42 4.58
C TYR A 398 4.29 15.98 3.19
N VAL A 399 3.44 15.60 2.25
CA VAL A 399 3.48 16.06 0.86
C VAL A 399 2.15 16.68 0.50
N THR A 400 2.19 17.89 -0.04
CA THR A 400 1.03 18.59 -0.59
C THR A 400 1.08 18.58 -2.12
N LEU A 401 -0.01 18.21 -2.77
CA LEU A 401 -0.23 18.40 -4.20
C LEU A 401 -0.80 19.80 -4.46
N GLU A 402 0.07 20.74 -4.83
CA GLU A 402 -0.34 22.11 -5.17
C GLU A 402 -0.85 22.16 -6.60
N LEU A 403 -2.13 22.53 -6.77
CA LEU A 403 -2.70 22.88 -8.07
C LEU A 403 -2.57 24.39 -8.26
N GLY A 404 -1.95 24.83 -9.36
CA GLY A 404 -1.63 26.23 -9.68
C GLY A 404 -2.85 27.08 -10.06
N VAL A 405 -4.03 26.74 -9.54
CA VAL A 405 -5.23 27.56 -9.61
C VAL A 405 -5.32 28.33 -8.29
N PRO A 406 -5.49 29.66 -8.30
CA PRO A 406 -5.71 30.42 -7.07
C PRO A 406 -6.86 29.79 -6.27
N ASN A 407 -6.70 29.57 -4.96
CA ASN A 407 -7.66 28.81 -4.14
C ASN A 407 -9.13 29.27 -4.32
N HIS A 408 -9.36 30.57 -4.50
CA HIS A 408 -10.70 31.14 -4.70
C HIS A 408 -11.37 30.72 -6.03
N ARG A 409 -10.60 30.27 -7.03
CA ARG A 409 -11.12 29.79 -8.31
C ARG A 409 -11.25 28.28 -8.40
N LEU A 410 -10.66 27.51 -7.46
CA LEU A 410 -10.83 26.06 -7.45
C LEU A 410 -12.31 25.70 -7.24
N THR A 411 -12.98 26.37 -6.31
CA THR A 411 -14.43 26.21 -6.07
C THR A 411 -15.28 26.57 -7.29
N ASP A 412 -14.87 27.58 -8.07
CA ASP A 412 -15.60 28.00 -9.28
C ASP A 412 -15.34 27.06 -10.47
N CYS A 413 -14.14 26.47 -10.57
CA CYS A 413 -13.83 25.47 -11.59
C CYS A 413 -14.69 24.20 -11.43
N PHE A 414 -15.06 23.83 -10.20
CA PHE A 414 -15.99 22.72 -9.95
C PHE A 414 -17.46 23.09 -10.25
N ARG A 415 -17.80 24.37 -10.45
CA ARG A 415 -19.16 24.88 -10.70
C ARG A 415 -19.53 25.09 -12.18
N GLY A 416 -18.78 24.49 -13.13
CA GLY A 416 -19.33 24.20 -14.45
C GLY A 416 -19.06 25.19 -15.60
N ARG A 417 -18.04 26.07 -15.52
CA ARG A 417 -17.52 26.74 -16.73
C ARG A 417 -16.01 26.52 -16.88
N PRO A 418 -15.57 25.55 -17.69
CA PRO A 418 -14.16 25.30 -17.92
C PRO A 418 -13.56 26.43 -18.76
N ARG A 419 -12.87 27.38 -18.13
CA ARG A 419 -11.86 28.17 -18.85
C ARG A 419 -10.59 27.33 -18.95
N PRO A 420 -9.94 27.23 -20.12
CA PRO A 420 -8.67 26.50 -20.28
C PRO A 420 -7.54 27.27 -19.60
N VAL A 421 -7.48 27.22 -18.27
CA VAL A 421 -6.32 27.69 -17.52
C VAL A 421 -5.27 26.57 -17.57
N LYS A 422 -4.02 26.90 -17.92
CA LYS A 422 -2.90 25.96 -17.82
C LYS A 422 -2.65 25.65 -16.34
N ILE A 423 -3.38 24.67 -15.79
CA ILE A 423 -3.22 24.20 -14.42
C ILE A 423 -1.82 23.60 -14.29
N LYS A 424 -0.96 24.22 -13.49
CA LYS A 424 0.31 23.61 -13.06
C LYS A 424 0.00 22.71 -11.88
N SER A 425 0.71 21.60 -11.69
CA SER A 425 0.66 20.85 -10.45
C SER A 425 2.06 20.51 -9.95
N LYS A 426 2.26 20.59 -8.63
CA LYS A 426 3.57 20.39 -8.00
C LYS A 426 3.41 19.70 -6.64
N LEU A 427 4.22 18.66 -6.42
CA LEU A 427 4.42 18.12 -5.08
C LEU A 427 5.37 19.06 -4.32
N ARG A 428 4.95 19.44 -3.11
CA ARG A 428 5.75 20.19 -2.14
C ARG A 428 5.80 19.44 -0.83
N LEU A 429 6.90 19.61 -0.13
CA LEU A 429 7.00 19.16 1.25
C LEU A 429 6.15 20.09 2.15
N LEU A 430 5.58 19.51 3.20
CA LEU A 430 4.93 20.16 4.34
C LEU A 430 5.52 19.52 5.60
N LEU A 431 6.00 20.33 6.54
CA LEU A 431 6.62 19.82 7.77
C LEU A 431 5.69 19.99 8.97
N THR A 432 5.85 19.11 9.95
CA THR A 432 5.34 19.35 11.30
C THR A 432 6.17 20.43 12.01
N PRO A 433 5.62 21.13 13.02
CA PRO A 433 6.40 22.06 13.82
C PRO A 433 7.53 21.38 14.61
N ASP A 434 7.29 20.21 15.20
CA ASP A 434 8.32 19.45 15.90
C ASP A 434 9.35 18.89 14.90
N CYS A 435 10.62 19.24 15.10
CA CYS A 435 11.72 18.93 14.20
C CYS A 435 12.96 18.44 14.97
N LEU A 436 13.69 17.49 14.39
CA LEU A 436 14.94 16.98 14.94
C LEU A 436 16.04 18.05 14.88
N LYS A 437 16.94 18.01 15.87
CA LYS A 437 18.01 18.99 16.04
C LYS A 437 19.33 18.29 16.38
N ALA A 438 20.31 18.46 15.50
CA ALA A 438 21.67 17.97 15.68
C ALA A 438 22.54 19.01 16.44
N PRO A 439 23.70 18.61 16.98
CA PRO A 439 24.64 19.53 17.63
C PRO A 439 25.28 20.55 16.67
N THR A 440 25.47 20.16 15.40
CA THR A 440 26.10 20.99 14.37
C THR A 440 25.29 20.96 13.07
N GLU A 441 25.48 21.98 12.23
CA GLU A 441 24.86 22.04 10.90
C GLU A 441 25.35 20.91 9.97
N GLU A 442 26.64 20.54 10.06
CA GLU A 442 27.21 19.43 9.29
C GLU A 442 26.57 18.08 9.66
N ASP A 443 26.36 17.80 10.96
CA ASP A 443 25.68 16.57 11.39
C ASP A 443 24.22 16.55 10.93
N ALA A 444 23.53 17.70 10.99
CA ALA A 444 22.18 17.85 10.48
C ALA A 444 22.10 17.55 8.97
N GLU A 445 23.00 18.10 8.16
CA GLU A 445 23.06 17.85 6.72
C GLU A 445 23.35 16.37 6.40
N LYS A 446 24.27 15.74 7.14
CA LYS A 446 24.61 14.33 6.99
C LYS A 446 23.43 13.42 7.31
N ARG A 447 22.71 13.70 8.41
CA ARG A 447 21.53 12.93 8.83
C ARG A 447 20.34 13.13 7.89
N GLU A 448 20.08 14.36 7.44
CA GLU A 448 19.06 14.63 6.42
C GLU A 448 19.36 13.88 5.12
N ALA A 449 20.62 13.89 4.68
CA ALA A 449 21.04 13.13 3.50
C ALA A 449 20.84 11.62 3.67
N ALA A 450 21.09 11.08 4.87
CA ALA A 450 20.81 9.68 5.18
C ALA A 450 19.31 9.35 5.11
N PHE A 451 18.46 10.21 5.68
CA PHE A 451 17.01 10.08 5.57
C PHE A 451 16.55 10.07 4.11
N PHE A 452 16.98 11.02 3.29
CA PHE A 452 16.59 11.03 1.88
C PHE A 452 17.23 9.92 1.03
N ARG A 453 18.31 9.27 1.46
CA ARG A 453 18.75 7.99 0.85
C ARG A 453 17.72 6.89 1.11
N LYS A 454 17.25 6.77 2.35
CA LYS A 454 16.15 5.85 2.71
C LYS A 454 14.86 6.16 1.94
N VAL A 455 14.47 7.43 1.82
CA VAL A 455 13.30 7.83 1.01
C VAL A 455 13.44 7.41 -0.46
N ARG A 456 14.63 7.53 -1.07
CA ARG A 456 14.85 7.07 -2.45
C ARG A 456 14.72 5.56 -2.60
N TYR A 457 15.21 4.80 -1.63
CA TYR A 457 15.04 3.36 -1.57
C TYR A 457 13.56 2.98 -1.45
N ASP A 458 12.89 3.53 -0.44
CA ASP A 458 11.47 3.26 -0.18
C ASP A 458 10.59 3.67 -1.38
N ALA A 459 10.92 4.77 -2.07
CA ALA A 459 10.22 5.24 -3.27
C ALA A 459 10.55 4.46 -4.56
N GLY A 460 11.44 3.45 -4.51
CA GLY A 460 11.81 2.64 -5.67
C GLY A 460 12.55 3.42 -6.76
N CYS A 461 13.39 4.40 -6.36
CA CYS A 461 14.23 5.20 -7.25
C CYS A 461 15.72 5.22 -6.87
N HIS A 462 16.15 4.31 -5.99
CA HIS A 462 17.55 4.21 -5.57
C HIS A 462 18.48 3.91 -6.74
N GLU A 463 18.01 3.18 -7.74
CA GLU A 463 18.80 2.87 -8.92
C GLU A 463 17.86 2.96 -10.12
N GLN A 464 18.18 3.86 -11.06
CA GLN A 464 17.88 3.53 -12.43
C GLN A 464 18.67 2.24 -12.66
N ILE A 465 18.00 1.09 -12.60
CA ILE A 465 18.25 0.07 -13.62
C ILE A 465 18.25 0.91 -14.88
N LEU A 466 19.44 1.11 -15.46
CA LEU A 466 19.54 1.62 -16.81
C LEU A 466 18.61 0.69 -17.57
N PHE A 467 17.40 1.14 -17.89
CA PHE A 467 16.73 0.67 -19.08
C PHE A 467 17.69 1.10 -20.17
N GLN A 468 18.74 0.30 -20.37
CA GLN A 468 19.46 0.29 -21.61
C GLN A 468 18.33 0.12 -22.61
N GLU A 469 18.20 1.11 -23.48
CA GLU A 469 17.49 0.98 -24.72
C GLU A 469 18.18 -0.11 -25.54
N GLU A 470 18.19 -1.36 -25.07
CA GLU A 470 18.17 -2.53 -25.93
C GLU A 470 16.75 -2.64 -26.50
N VAL A 471 16.33 -1.57 -27.18
CA VAL A 471 15.49 -1.71 -28.34
C VAL A 471 16.38 -2.49 -29.29
N HIS A 472 16.25 -3.82 -29.26
CA HIS A 472 16.55 -4.62 -30.41
C HIS A 472 15.84 -3.94 -31.58
N THR A 473 16.60 -3.23 -32.40
CA THR A 473 16.22 -2.93 -33.77
C THR A 473 16.02 -4.28 -34.44
N VAL A 474 14.81 -4.83 -34.29
CA VAL A 474 14.26 -5.79 -35.22
C VAL A 474 14.17 -5.01 -36.52
N ARG A 475 15.22 -5.12 -37.33
CA ARG A 475 15.18 -4.74 -38.73
C ARG A 475 14.13 -5.67 -39.36
N CYS A 476 12.93 -5.13 -39.60
CA CYS A 476 12.02 -5.69 -40.59
C CYS A 476 12.62 -5.52 -41.99
#